data_AF-A0A5P9F998-F1
#
_entry.id   AF-A0A5P9F998-F1
#
_cell.length_a   1.000
_cell.length_b   1.000
_cell.length_c   1.000
_cell.angle_alpha   90.00
_cell.angle_beta   90.00
_cell.angle_gamma   90.00
#
_symmetry.space_group_name_H-M   'P 1'
#
loop_
_entity.id
_entity.type
_entity.pdbx_description
1 polymer ?
#
loop_
_entity_poly.entity_id
_entity_poly.type
_entity_poly.pdbx_seq_one_letter_code
_entity_poly.pdbx_strand_id
1 'polypeptide(L)'
;MKDMVEELPGLAKVRARFLEMLADRQARIAEHALKAWDGETLEEINGNLEAAKAILHQISGTAGSLGFTDLGEAARASEAEVIAHLEGPDADLAICPGEIVHHMDLFVKHCEDTLREFG
;
A
#
# COMPACT_ATOMS: atom_id res chain seq x y z
N MET A 1 29.89 -1.99 23.25
CA MET A 1 28.78 -2.85 23.71
C MET A 1 27.72 -2.74 22.65
N LYS A 2 27.35 -3.87 22.05
CA LYS A 2 26.38 -3.96 20.96
C LYS A 2 25.01 -3.80 21.61
N ASP A 3 24.26 -2.78 21.22
CA ASP A 3 22.89 -2.56 21.69
C ASP A 3 22.04 -3.76 21.30
N MET A 4 22.02 -4.77 22.17
CA MET A 4 20.93 -5.73 22.25
C MET A 4 19.75 -4.96 22.83
N VAL A 5 19.08 -4.18 21.98
CA VAL A 5 17.67 -3.91 22.22
C VAL A 5 17.02 -5.28 22.15
N GLU A 6 16.86 -5.91 23.30
CA GLU A 6 15.98 -7.06 23.45
C GLU A 6 14.63 -6.61 22.91
N GLU A 7 14.27 -7.08 21.70
CA GLU A 7 12.93 -6.85 21.18
C GLU A 7 11.96 -7.40 22.20
N LEU A 8 11.19 -6.50 22.81
CA LEU A 8 10.12 -6.89 23.73
C LEU A 8 9.29 -7.98 23.03
N PRO A 9 9.10 -9.17 23.63
CA PRO A 9 8.49 -10.32 22.96
C PRO A 9 7.14 -10.03 22.28
N GLY A 10 6.42 -9.02 22.78
CA GLY A 10 5.18 -8.53 22.19
C GLY A 10 5.38 -7.82 20.83
N LEU A 11 6.44 -7.03 20.67
CA LEU A 11 6.72 -6.29 19.44
C LEU A 11 7.06 -7.23 18.28
N ALA A 12 7.91 -8.22 18.51
CA ALA A 12 8.26 -9.23 17.50
C ALA A 12 7.01 -9.97 16.99
N LYS A 13 6.08 -10.32 17.88
CA LYS A 13 4.81 -10.96 17.50
C LYS A 13 3.91 -10.03 16.67
N VAL A 14 3.85 -8.75 17.00
CA VAL A 14 3.06 -7.78 16.24
C VAL A 14 3.68 -7.53 14.86
N ARG A 15 5.01 -7.47 14.75
CA ARG A 15 5.73 -7.39 13.47
C ARG A 15 5.46 -8.59 12.57
N ALA A 16 5.56 -9.81 13.11
CA ALA A 16 5.28 -11.03 12.36
C ALA A 16 3.84 -11.01 11.80
N ARG A 17 2.85 -10.65 12.63
CA ARG A 17 1.46 -10.52 12.19
C ARG A 17 1.29 -9.42 11.14
N PHE A 18 2.01 -8.31 11.26
CA PHE A 18 1.98 -7.26 10.24
C PHE A 18 2.48 -7.78 8.89
N LEU A 19 3.58 -8.53 8.85
CA LEU A 19 4.14 -9.11 7.63
C LEU A 19 3.20 -10.16 7.01
N GLU A 20 2.57 -11.02 7.82
CA GLU A 20 1.52 -11.94 7.34
C GLU A 20 0.38 -11.19 6.65
N MET A 21 -0.09 -10.09 7.26
CA MET A 21 -1.14 -9.26 6.66
C MET A 21 -0.64 -8.44 5.45
N LEU A 22 0.65 -8.09 5.42
CA LEU A 22 1.25 -7.34 4.32
C LEU A 22 1.19 -8.15 3.02
N ALA A 23 1.42 -9.46 3.08
CA ALA A 23 1.33 -10.33 1.90
C ALA A 23 -0.07 -10.34 1.27
N ASP A 24 -1.13 -10.46 2.08
CA ASP A 24 -2.53 -10.38 1.61
C ASP A 24 -2.83 -9.00 1.02
N ARG A 25 -2.45 -7.94 1.74
CA ARG A 25 -2.67 -6.55 1.31
C ARG A 25 -1.95 -6.21 0.02
N GLN A 26 -0.71 -6.67 -0.15
CA GLN A 26 0.07 -6.50 -1.37
C GLN A 26 -0.68 -7.09 -2.57
N ALA A 27 -1.16 -8.34 -2.45
CA ALA A 27 -1.89 -9.01 -3.53
C ALA A 27 -3.18 -8.25 -3.89
N ARG A 28 -3.91 -7.76 -2.88
CA ARG A 28 -5.13 -6.99 -3.08
C ARG A 28 -4.89 -5.63 -3.71
N ILE A 29 -3.81 -4.92 -3.35
CA ILE A 29 -3.44 -3.67 -4.02
C ILE A 29 -3.15 -3.93 -5.49
N ALA A 30 -2.39 -4.97 -5.81
CA ALA A 30 -2.11 -5.35 -7.20
C ALA A 30 -3.39 -5.68 -7.98
N GLU A 31 -4.30 -6.44 -7.37
CA GLU A 31 -5.60 -6.76 -7.97
C GLU A 31 -6.45 -5.51 -8.24
N HIS A 32 -6.55 -4.60 -7.27
CA HIS A 32 -7.30 -3.35 -7.44
C HIS A 32 -6.65 -2.44 -8.49
N ALA A 33 -5.32 -2.35 -8.53
CA ALA A 33 -4.61 -1.57 -9.55
C ALA A 33 -4.92 -2.10 -10.96
N LEU A 34 -4.88 -3.42 -11.15
CA LEU A 34 -5.21 -4.05 -12.44
C LEU A 34 -6.68 -3.84 -12.83
N LYS A 35 -7.62 -4.03 -11.89
CA LYS A 35 -9.05 -3.80 -12.16
C LYS A 35 -9.38 -2.34 -12.44
N ALA A 36 -8.68 -1.40 -11.82
CA ALA A 36 -8.81 0.02 -12.15
C ALA A 36 -8.27 0.31 -13.55
N TRP A 37 -7.14 -0.28 -13.92
CA TRP A 37 -6.53 -0.12 -15.24
C TRP A 37 -7.41 -0.69 -16.37
N ASP A 38 -8.02 -1.85 -16.15
CA ASP A 38 -8.90 -2.52 -17.10
C ASP A 38 -10.36 -2.01 -17.06
N GLY A 39 -10.67 -1.10 -16.13
CA GLY A 39 -12.03 -0.60 -15.92
C GLY A 39 -12.50 0.30 -17.06
N GLU A 40 -13.79 0.21 -17.42
CA GLU A 40 -14.41 1.04 -18.47
C GLU A 40 -15.41 2.05 -17.90
N THR A 41 -15.80 1.87 -16.64
CA THR A 41 -16.76 2.73 -15.95
C THR A 41 -16.13 3.47 -14.77
N LEU A 42 -16.76 4.59 -14.38
CA LEU A 42 -16.33 5.37 -13.22
C LEU A 42 -16.33 4.54 -11.94
N GLU A 43 -17.33 3.67 -11.75
CA GLU A 43 -17.45 2.81 -10.59
C GLU A 43 -16.33 1.76 -10.55
N GLU A 44 -16.00 1.14 -11.69
CA GLU A 44 -14.91 0.17 -11.78
C GLU A 44 -13.56 0.83 -11.50
N ILE A 45 -13.30 2.01 -12.08
CA ILE A 45 -12.02 2.70 -11.91
C ILE A 45 -11.91 3.26 -10.49
N ASN A 46 -12.78 4.19 -10.12
CA ASN A 46 -12.67 4.89 -8.84
C ASN A 46 -12.97 3.97 -7.65
N GLY A 47 -13.87 2.99 -7.81
CA GLY A 47 -14.15 2.01 -6.76
C GLY A 47 -12.93 1.15 -6.42
N ASN A 48 -12.15 0.74 -7.43
CA ASN A 48 -10.91 0.00 -7.19
C ASN A 48 -9.79 0.90 -6.65
N LEU A 49 -9.67 2.14 -7.13
CA LEU A 49 -8.72 3.11 -6.57
C LEU A 49 -9.03 3.43 -5.09
N GLU A 50 -10.30 3.62 -4.74
CA GLU A 50 -10.74 3.83 -3.35
C GLU A 50 -10.42 2.62 -2.47
N ALA A 51 -10.62 1.41 -2.98
CA ALA A 51 -10.28 0.18 -2.27
C ALA A 51 -8.77 0.03 -2.04
N ALA A 52 -7.94 0.34 -3.05
CA ALA A 52 -6.49 0.37 -2.91
C ALA A 52 -6.03 1.43 -1.91
N LYS A 53 -6.58 2.65 -1.98
CA LYS A 53 -6.34 3.75 -1.03
C LYS A 53 -6.56 3.31 0.41
N ALA A 54 -7.66 2.64 0.69
CA ALA A 54 -7.98 2.17 2.04
C ALA A 54 -6.94 1.19 2.59
N ILE A 55 -6.36 0.34 1.74
CA ILE A 55 -5.29 -0.58 2.14
C ILE A 55 -3.98 0.17 2.37
N LEU A 56 -3.61 1.08 1.47
CA LEU A 56 -2.42 1.92 1.59
C LEU A 56 -2.44 2.73 2.90
N HIS A 57 -3.58 3.32 3.23
CA HIS A 57 -3.80 4.05 4.50
C HIS A 57 -3.54 3.17 5.74
N GLN A 58 -4.01 1.93 5.73
CA GLN A 58 -3.77 1.02 6.86
C GLN A 58 -2.29 0.65 7.00
N ILE A 59 -1.59 0.47 5.89
CA ILE A 59 -0.16 0.16 5.91
C ILE A 59 0.63 1.38 6.42
N SER A 60 0.39 2.57 5.86
CA SER A 60 1.08 3.80 6.26
C SER A 60 0.87 4.11 7.75
N GLY A 61 -0.33 3.88 8.27
CA GLY A 61 -0.66 4.10 9.69
C GLY A 61 -0.02 3.13 10.67
N THR A 62 0.45 1.96 10.23
CA THR A 62 0.99 0.92 11.12
C THR A 62 2.48 0.65 10.95
N ALA A 63 3.00 0.75 9.72
CA ALA A 63 4.35 0.37 9.35
C ALA A 63 5.44 1.11 10.15
N GLY A 64 5.32 2.43 10.31
CA GLY A 64 6.32 3.23 11.04
C GLY A 64 6.47 2.84 12.52
N SER A 65 5.35 2.55 13.20
CA SER A 65 5.38 2.12 14.61
C SER A 65 6.05 0.76 14.81
N LEU A 66 6.14 -0.03 13.73
CA LEU A 66 6.73 -1.35 13.71
C LEU A 66 8.16 -1.36 13.16
N GLY A 67 8.74 -0.21 12.82
CA GLY A 67 10.10 -0.11 12.29
C GLY A 67 10.21 -0.28 10.77
N PHE A 68 9.09 -0.32 10.05
CA PHE A 68 9.03 -0.33 8.58
C PHE A 68 8.76 1.07 8.04
N THR A 69 9.56 2.06 8.46
CA THR A 69 9.35 3.48 8.14
C THR A 69 9.28 3.72 6.63
N ASP A 70 10.25 3.21 5.88
CA ASP A 70 10.35 3.42 4.43
C ASP A 70 9.14 2.82 3.69
N LEU A 71 8.66 1.65 4.11
CA LEU A 71 7.43 1.04 3.60
C LEU A 71 6.21 1.92 3.90
N GLY A 72 6.12 2.45 5.12
CA GLY A 72 5.03 3.34 5.53
C GLY A 72 4.99 4.65 4.75
N GLU A 73 6.16 5.24 4.49
CA GLU A 73 6.31 6.44 3.66
C GLU A 73 5.94 6.16 2.20
N ALA A 74 6.38 5.03 1.64
CA ALA A 74 6.01 4.60 0.29
C ALA A 74 4.49 4.37 0.16
N ALA A 75 3.87 3.73 1.14
CA ALA A 75 2.41 3.54 1.18
C ALA A 75 1.68 4.89 1.19
N ARG A 76 2.13 5.83 2.02
CA ARG A 76 1.55 7.17 2.13
C ARG A 76 1.71 7.98 0.85
N ALA A 77 2.85 7.88 0.18
CA ALA A 77 3.07 8.55 -1.10
C ALA A 77 2.10 8.02 -2.17
N SER A 78 1.98 6.70 -2.29
CA SER A 78 1.03 6.08 -3.22
C SER A 78 -0.43 6.43 -2.87
N GLU A 79 -0.77 6.49 -1.57
CA GLU A 79 -2.10 6.91 -1.10
C GLU A 79 -2.42 8.35 -1.53
N ALA A 80 -1.46 9.26 -1.41
CA ALA A 80 -1.63 10.67 -1.74
C ALA A 80 -1.92 10.89 -3.24
N GLU A 81 -1.26 10.14 -4.13
CA GLU A 81 -1.52 10.19 -5.57
C GLU A 81 -2.96 9.75 -5.91
N VAL A 82 -3.43 8.69 -5.25
CA VAL A 82 -4.81 8.21 -5.42
C VAL A 82 -5.81 9.25 -4.93
N ILE A 83 -5.58 9.84 -3.76
CA ILE A 83 -6.41 10.92 -3.21
C ILE A 83 -6.47 12.10 -4.19
N ALA A 84 -5.31 12.54 -4.70
CA ALA A 84 -5.23 13.67 -5.60
C ALA A 84 -6.06 13.47 -6.88
N HIS A 85 -6.12 12.25 -7.41
CA HIS A 85 -6.97 11.93 -8.55
C HIS A 85 -8.46 11.86 -8.18
N LEU A 86 -8.82 11.15 -7.10
CA LEU A 86 -10.21 10.99 -6.67
C LEU A 86 -10.88 12.29 -6.20
N GLU A 87 -10.08 13.27 -5.77
CA GLU A 87 -10.54 14.61 -5.38
C GLU A 87 -10.22 15.67 -6.45
N GLY A 88 -9.64 15.24 -7.58
CA GLY A 88 -9.14 16.09 -8.64
C GLY A 88 -10.22 16.52 -9.64
N PRO A 89 -9.84 17.37 -10.63
CA PRO A 89 -10.76 17.87 -11.63
C PRO A 89 -11.30 16.78 -12.58
N ASP A 90 -10.59 15.66 -12.69
CA ASP A 90 -10.93 14.54 -13.57
C ASP A 90 -11.63 13.39 -12.82
N ALA A 91 -12.00 13.60 -11.55
CA ALA A 91 -12.56 12.56 -10.68
C ALA A 91 -13.92 12.01 -11.15
N ASP A 92 -14.62 12.72 -12.04
CA ASP A 92 -15.88 12.28 -12.65
C ASP A 92 -15.69 11.65 -14.04
N LEU A 93 -14.45 11.54 -14.50
CA LEU A 93 -14.09 10.89 -15.75
C LEU A 93 -13.72 9.42 -15.48
N ALA A 94 -14.19 8.52 -16.35
CA ALA A 94 -13.80 7.11 -16.34
C ALA A 94 -12.38 6.95 -16.94
N ILE A 95 -11.38 7.50 -16.27
CA ILE A 95 -9.98 7.50 -16.70
C ILE A 95 -9.11 7.01 -15.53
N CYS A 96 -8.37 5.92 -15.75
CA CYS A 96 -7.34 5.48 -14.81
C CYS A 96 -5.98 6.09 -15.21
N PRO A 97 -5.37 6.96 -14.41
CA PRO A 97 -4.05 7.51 -14.72
C PRO A 97 -2.96 6.43 -14.62
N GLY A 98 -2.21 6.21 -15.70
CA GLY A 98 -1.14 5.21 -15.72
C GLY A 98 -0.03 5.47 -14.68
N GLU A 99 0.19 6.72 -14.29
CA GLU A 99 1.14 7.09 -13.23
C GLU A 99 0.74 6.52 -11.86
N ILE A 100 -0.56 6.49 -11.54
CA ILE A 100 -1.07 5.90 -10.30
C ILE A 100 -0.82 4.40 -10.29
N VAL A 101 -1.12 3.72 -11.40
CA VAL A 101 -0.88 2.26 -11.53
C VAL A 101 0.61 1.95 -11.41
N HIS A 102 1.48 2.77 -12.03
CA HIS A 102 2.92 2.62 -11.91
C HIS A 102 3.41 2.78 -10.46
N HIS A 103 2.94 3.79 -9.74
CA HIS A 103 3.30 3.97 -8.34
C HIS A 103 2.79 2.84 -7.43
N MET A 104 1.59 2.32 -7.69
CA MET A 104 1.09 1.13 -6.98
C MET A 104 1.93 -0.11 -7.27
N ASP A 105 2.38 -0.31 -8.51
CA ASP A 105 3.26 -1.43 -8.88
C ASP A 105 4.62 -1.33 -8.16
N LEU A 106 5.22 -0.14 -8.13
CA LEU A 106 6.44 0.10 -7.35
C LEU A 106 6.24 -0.17 -5.85
N PHE A 107 5.09 0.21 -5.30
CA PHE A 107 4.76 -0.09 -3.90
C PHE A 107 4.56 -1.58 -3.64
N VAL A 108 3.88 -2.29 -4.55
CA VAL A 108 3.74 -3.76 -4.52
C VAL A 108 5.12 -4.42 -4.55
N LYS A 109 6.03 -3.90 -5.37
CA LYS A 109 7.41 -4.39 -5.43
C LYS A 109 8.16 -4.17 -4.12
N HIS A 110 7.99 -3.01 -3.49
CA HIS A 110 8.57 -2.71 -2.17
C HIS A 110 8.01 -3.65 -1.09
N CYS A 111 6.71 -3.97 -1.12
CA CYS A 111 6.14 -4.98 -0.23
C CYS A 111 6.82 -6.35 -0.41
N GLU A 112 7.01 -6.79 -1.66
CA GLU A 112 7.67 -8.07 -1.97
C GLU A 112 9.09 -8.13 -1.41
N ASP A 113 9.87 -7.06 -1.60
CA ASP A 113 11.25 -6.99 -1.13
C ASP A 113 11.31 -6.98 0.40
N THR A 114 10.37 -6.26 1.06
CA THR A 114 10.22 -6.27 2.52
C THR A 114 9.88 -7.66 3.05
N LEU A 115 8.95 -8.36 2.42
CA LEU A 115 8.56 -9.72 2.81
C LEU A 115 9.69 -10.72 2.61
N ARG A 116 10.51 -10.55 1.57
CA ARG A 116 11.69 -11.39 1.34
C ARG A 116 12.77 -11.18 2.42
N GLU A 117 12.91 -9.95 2.90
CA GLU A 117 13.92 -9.62 3.91
C GLU A 117 13.50 -10.03 5.34
N PHE A 118 12.22 -9.88 5.67
CA PHE A 118 11.74 -10.00 7.07
C PHE A 118 10.64 -11.06 7.31
N GLY A 119 10.03 -11.61 6.25
CA GLY A 119 8.94 -12.60 6.34
C GLY A 119 9.44 -14.05 6.42
#